data_AF-A0A1E1XAX9-F1
#
_entry.id   AF-A0A1E1XAX9-F1
#
_cell.length_a   1.000
_cell.length_b   1.000
_cell.length_c   1.000
_cell.angle_alpha   90.00
_cell.angle_beta   90.00
_cell.angle_gamma   90.00
#
_symmetry.space_group_name_H-M   'P 1'
#
loop_
_entity.id
_entity.type
_entity.pdbx_description
1 polymer ?
#
loop_
_entity_poly.entity_id
_entity_poly.type
_entity_poly.pdbx_seq_one_letter_code
_entity_poly.pdbx_strand_id
1 'polypeptide(L)'
;AADDVIAQVNETLQEAVKNETAKFHPTPAGQAVAYTSIMLMAFFPIVFGSFKSVTHQRKQKESGEKPETMTRKDAAMFPVIASGALFGLYIFFKLFSKEYINLLLTGYFFLLGVLALAHILSPSFSRVMRCLLPSHFYHWEYRISFQRWSTTQSDECEEYFDYRFSYDDVACWICCCLFGVWYLWKKHWVANNLFGLAFAINGVELLHINTVATGCILLGGLFVYDIFWVFGTDVMVTVAKSFEAPIKLVFPQDFLESGFGGSHFAMLGLGDIVIPGIFIALLLRFDSSLNRQRNLYFVSSFVAYVLGLALTIFIMIYFNHAQPALLYLVPACTGVPLSIALIMGDITAMFKYEDHPSEEKTSSADEQQELEREGNDVQKTTPKASPVSTKKNTRKDK
;
A
#
# COMPACT_ATOMS: atom_id res chain seq x y z
N ALA A 1 17.35 -10.11 -61.55
CA ALA A 1 18.23 -10.54 -60.43
C ALA A 1 18.37 -9.44 -59.37
N ALA A 2 19.07 -8.32 -59.64
CA ALA A 2 19.16 -7.22 -58.66
C ALA A 2 17.82 -6.46 -58.51
N ASP A 3 17.12 -6.23 -59.62
CA ASP A 3 15.82 -5.54 -59.60
C ASP A 3 14.70 -6.36 -58.94
N ASP A 4 14.74 -7.69 -59.06
CA ASP A 4 13.80 -8.59 -58.38
C ASP A 4 14.00 -8.57 -56.86
N VAL A 5 15.26 -8.54 -56.40
CA VAL A 5 15.58 -8.46 -54.96
C VAL A 5 15.13 -7.12 -54.39
N ILE A 6 15.30 -6.02 -55.13
CA ILE A 6 14.84 -4.69 -54.70
C ILE A 6 13.31 -4.65 -54.65
N ALA A 7 12.61 -5.23 -55.63
CA ALA A 7 11.16 -5.34 -55.60
C ALA A 7 10.64 -6.14 -54.40
N GLN A 8 11.29 -7.27 -54.09
CA GLN A 8 10.92 -8.14 -52.96
C GLN A 8 11.18 -7.48 -51.60
N VAL A 9 12.28 -6.72 -51.49
CA VAL A 9 12.58 -5.91 -50.30
C VAL A 9 11.59 -4.76 -50.13
N ASN A 10 11.15 -4.14 -51.24
CA ASN A 10 10.19 -3.06 -51.19
C ASN A 10 8.77 -3.56 -50.85
N GLU A 11 8.37 -4.74 -51.32
CA GLU A 11 7.12 -5.39 -50.93
C GLU A 11 7.12 -5.81 -49.46
N THR A 12 8.22 -6.40 -48.96
CA THR A 12 8.35 -6.73 -47.53
C THR A 12 8.42 -5.49 -46.64
N LEU A 13 9.03 -4.40 -47.10
CA LEU A 13 8.98 -3.11 -46.40
C LEU A 13 7.57 -2.50 -46.44
N GLN A 14 6.84 -2.61 -47.56
CA GLN A 14 5.45 -2.14 -47.65
C GLN A 14 4.49 -2.98 -46.81
N GLU A 15 4.69 -4.30 -46.71
CA GLU A 15 3.96 -5.18 -45.79
C GLU A 15 4.32 -4.90 -44.33
N ALA A 16 5.60 -4.64 -44.01
CA ALA A 16 6.04 -4.24 -42.68
C ALA A 16 5.44 -2.88 -42.28
N VAL A 17 5.42 -1.90 -43.20
CA VAL A 17 4.79 -0.59 -43.00
C VAL A 17 3.26 -0.71 -42.93
N LYS A 18 2.62 -1.60 -43.70
CA LYS A 18 1.19 -1.93 -43.56
C LYS A 18 0.88 -2.56 -42.21
N ASN A 19 1.75 -3.44 -41.71
CA ASN A 19 1.60 -4.05 -40.38
C ASN A 19 1.85 -3.04 -39.25
N GLU A 20 2.74 -2.05 -39.43
CA GLU A 20 2.91 -0.94 -38.48
C GLU A 20 1.77 0.09 -38.53
N THR A 21 1.12 0.26 -39.70
CA THR A 21 -0.04 1.15 -39.87
C THR A 21 -1.38 0.48 -39.59
N ALA A 22 -1.43 -0.84 -39.48
CA ALA A 22 -2.49 -1.57 -38.80
C ALA A 22 -2.38 -1.40 -37.28
N LYS A 23 -2.29 -0.14 -36.82
CA LYS A 23 -2.62 0.20 -35.44
C LYS A 23 -4.07 -0.19 -35.26
N PHE A 24 -4.27 -1.34 -34.64
CA PHE A 24 -5.57 -1.77 -34.19
C PHE A 24 -6.18 -0.63 -33.37
N HIS A 25 -7.25 -0.04 -33.89
CA HIS A 25 -8.03 0.96 -33.19
C HIS A 25 -9.15 0.17 -32.52
N PRO A 26 -9.08 -0.05 -31.18
CA PRO A 26 -10.13 -0.77 -30.51
C PRO A 26 -11.43 -0.02 -30.69
N THR A 27 -12.52 -0.74 -30.90
CA THR A 27 -13.84 -0.11 -30.96
C THR A 27 -14.06 0.74 -29.70
N PRO A 28 -14.63 1.96 -29.81
CA PRO A 28 -14.89 2.80 -28.64
C PRO A 28 -15.68 2.09 -27.55
N ALA A 29 -16.58 1.17 -27.95
CA ALA A 29 -17.31 0.29 -27.05
C ALA A 29 -16.40 -0.70 -26.30
N GLY A 30 -15.46 -1.35 -26.99
CA GLY A 30 -14.48 -2.27 -26.39
C GLY A 30 -13.56 -1.56 -25.39
N GLN A 31 -13.08 -0.35 -25.73
CA GLN A 31 -12.30 0.47 -24.80
C GLN A 31 -13.10 0.83 -23.54
N ALA A 32 -14.34 1.30 -23.71
CA ALA A 32 -15.19 1.69 -22.59
C ALA A 32 -15.48 0.50 -21.65
N VAL A 33 -15.75 -0.68 -22.22
CA VAL A 33 -15.94 -1.92 -21.44
C VAL A 33 -14.67 -2.26 -20.67
N ALA A 34 -13.51 -2.26 -21.32
CA ALA A 34 -12.24 -2.61 -20.67
C ALA A 34 -11.89 -1.68 -19.51
N TYR A 35 -12.00 -0.36 -19.71
CA TYR A 35 -11.74 0.61 -18.64
C TYR A 35 -12.77 0.54 -17.52
N THR A 36 -14.05 0.31 -17.83
CA THR A 36 -15.08 0.10 -16.80
C THR A 36 -14.80 -1.16 -16.00
N SER A 37 -14.40 -2.26 -16.64
CA SER A 37 -14.03 -3.51 -15.97
C SER A 37 -12.83 -3.33 -15.05
N ILE A 38 -11.79 -2.61 -15.48
CA ILE A 38 -10.61 -2.31 -14.65
C ILE A 38 -10.99 -1.43 -13.46
N MET A 39 -11.82 -0.41 -13.69
CA MET A 39 -12.31 0.46 -12.62
C MET A 39 -13.08 -0.34 -11.56
N LEU A 40 -13.99 -1.23 -11.98
CA LEU A 40 -14.70 -2.13 -11.08
C LEU A 40 -13.75 -3.07 -10.32
N MET A 41 -12.72 -3.61 -10.98
CA MET A 41 -11.70 -4.43 -10.32
C MET A 41 -10.93 -3.65 -9.26
N ALA A 42 -10.64 -2.37 -9.49
CA ALA A 42 -9.92 -1.51 -8.54
C ALA A 42 -10.73 -1.20 -7.27
N PHE A 43 -12.06 -1.35 -7.29
CA PHE A 43 -12.90 -1.11 -6.11
C PHE A 43 -12.72 -2.17 -5.03
N PHE A 44 -12.63 -3.44 -5.44
CA PHE A 44 -12.48 -4.58 -4.54
C PHE A 44 -11.31 -4.45 -3.55
N PRO A 45 -10.06 -4.17 -3.99
CA PRO A 45 -8.93 -4.10 -3.08
C PRO A 45 -9.02 -2.92 -2.11
N ILE A 46 -9.56 -1.78 -2.54
CA ILE A 46 -9.70 -0.61 -1.66
C ILE A 46 -10.73 -0.89 -0.57
N VAL A 47 -11.92 -1.38 -0.94
CA VAL A 47 -12.98 -1.65 0.04
C VAL A 47 -12.56 -2.77 0.98
N PHE A 48 -12.19 -3.94 0.43
CA PHE A 48 -11.84 -5.11 1.24
C PHE A 48 -10.57 -4.86 2.06
N GLY A 49 -9.55 -4.26 1.46
CA GLY A 49 -8.31 -3.89 2.14
C GLY A 49 -8.54 -2.89 3.27
N SER A 50 -9.40 -1.89 3.09
CA SER A 50 -9.72 -0.91 4.14
C SER A 50 -10.40 -1.56 5.35
N PHE A 51 -11.41 -2.41 5.14
CA PHE A 51 -12.08 -3.13 6.24
C PHE A 51 -11.15 -4.12 6.94
N LYS A 52 -10.29 -4.79 6.16
CA LYS A 52 -9.30 -5.73 6.70
C LYS A 52 -8.23 -4.98 7.51
N SER A 53 -7.78 -3.81 7.05
CA SER A 53 -6.87 -2.91 7.79
C SER A 53 -7.45 -2.50 9.15
N VAL A 54 -8.73 -2.11 9.24
CA VAL A 54 -9.39 -1.81 10.53
C VAL A 54 -9.41 -3.02 11.46
N THR A 55 -9.70 -4.20 10.91
CA THR A 55 -9.72 -5.45 11.70
C THR A 55 -8.33 -5.83 12.19
N HIS A 56 -7.31 -5.66 11.34
CA HIS A 56 -5.91 -5.90 11.66
C HIS A 56 -5.42 -4.95 12.75
N GLN A 57 -5.74 -3.65 12.64
CA GLN A 57 -5.41 -2.66 13.67
C GLN A 57 -6.03 -3.01 15.03
N ARG A 58 -7.29 -3.47 15.06
CA ARG A 58 -7.93 -3.89 16.32
C ARG A 58 -7.19 -5.06 16.97
N LYS A 59 -6.82 -6.07 16.19
CA LYS A 59 -6.02 -7.21 16.67
C LYS A 59 -4.65 -6.78 17.18
N GLN A 60 -3.98 -5.85 16.51
CA GLN A 60 -2.69 -5.31 16.97
C GLN A 60 -2.80 -4.55 18.29
N LYS A 61 -3.90 -3.79 18.49
CA LYS A 61 -4.16 -3.12 19.77
C LYS A 61 -4.42 -4.12 20.90
N GLU A 62 -5.02 -5.27 20.60
CA GLU A 62 -5.26 -6.35 21.55
C GLU A 62 -3.97 -7.13 21.88
N SER A 63 -3.09 -7.35 20.89
CA SER A 63 -1.81 -8.06 21.10
C SER A 63 -0.71 -7.18 21.72
N GLY A 64 -0.89 -5.86 21.74
CA GLY A 64 0.13 -4.91 22.22
C GLY A 64 1.31 -4.73 21.25
N GLU A 65 1.26 -5.34 20.07
CA GLU A 65 2.31 -5.27 19.07
C GLU A 65 2.27 -3.91 18.35
N LYS A 66 3.39 -3.16 18.39
CA LYS A 66 3.51 -1.86 17.72
C LYS A 66 3.88 -2.09 16.25
N PRO A 67 3.01 -1.81 15.27
CA PRO A 67 3.39 -1.94 13.87
C PRO A 67 4.44 -0.89 13.50
N GLU A 68 5.33 -1.25 12.58
CA GLU A 68 6.15 -0.25 11.90
C GLU A 68 5.24 0.68 11.09
N THR A 69 5.14 1.93 11.53
CA THR A 69 4.34 2.95 10.84
C THR A 69 5.24 3.88 10.05
N MET A 70 4.76 4.32 8.88
CA MET A 70 5.53 5.24 8.05
C MET A 70 5.56 6.65 8.69
N THR A 71 6.75 7.17 8.98
CA THR A 71 6.90 8.51 9.55
C THR A 71 6.73 9.61 8.49
N ARG A 72 6.61 10.87 8.92
CA ARG A 72 6.52 12.03 7.99
C ARG A 72 7.76 12.17 7.11
N LYS A 73 8.94 11.84 7.65
CA LYS A 73 10.21 11.90 6.91
C LYS A 73 10.23 10.80 5.85
N ASP A 74 9.83 9.58 6.20
CA ASP A 74 9.78 8.45 5.28
C ASP A 74 8.81 8.72 4.12
N ALA A 75 7.63 9.27 4.43
CA ALA A 75 6.64 9.66 3.43
C ALA A 75 7.16 10.73 2.46
N ALA A 76 7.91 11.71 2.95
CA ALA A 76 8.50 12.76 2.11
C ALA A 76 9.67 12.26 1.26
N MET A 77 10.42 11.26 1.74
CA MET A 77 11.50 10.62 1.00
C MET A 77 11.00 9.59 -0.03
N PHE A 78 9.77 9.08 0.13
CA PHE A 78 9.22 8.04 -0.72
C PHE A 78 9.30 8.36 -2.24
N PRO A 79 8.93 9.56 -2.73
CA PRO A 79 9.11 9.91 -4.15
C PRO A 79 10.56 9.86 -4.65
N VAL A 80 11.50 10.22 -3.79
CA VAL A 80 12.94 10.22 -4.11
C VAL A 80 13.47 8.79 -4.20
N ILE A 81 13.10 7.95 -3.23
CA ILE A 81 13.44 6.52 -3.21
C ILE A 81 12.83 5.83 -4.43
N ALA A 82 11.56 6.09 -4.73
CA ALA A 82 10.88 5.55 -5.91
C ALA A 82 11.56 6.00 -7.22
N SER A 83 12.00 7.25 -7.31
CA SER A 83 12.74 7.79 -8.47
C SER A 83 14.08 7.08 -8.66
N GLY A 84 14.83 6.90 -7.57
CA GLY A 84 16.09 6.16 -7.59
C GLY A 84 15.91 4.70 -8.01
N ALA A 85 14.88 4.03 -7.47
CA ALA A 85 14.56 2.66 -7.82
C ALA A 85 14.12 2.51 -9.29
N LEU A 86 13.25 3.40 -9.79
CA LEU A 86 12.79 3.39 -11.18
C LEU A 86 13.94 3.63 -12.15
N PHE A 87 14.77 4.64 -11.89
CA PHE A 87 15.93 4.95 -12.72
C PHE A 87 16.99 3.84 -12.67
N GLY A 88 17.22 3.26 -11.48
CA GLY A 88 18.10 2.10 -11.33
C GLY A 88 17.62 0.91 -12.15
N LEU A 89 16.32 0.60 -12.09
CA LEU A 89 15.72 -0.47 -12.88
C LEU A 89 15.80 -0.18 -14.39
N TYR A 90 15.63 1.08 -14.81
CA TYR A 90 15.81 1.50 -16.20
C TYR A 90 17.23 1.25 -16.71
N ILE A 91 18.24 1.63 -15.93
CA ILE A 91 19.64 1.33 -16.27
C ILE A 91 19.84 -0.19 -16.34
N PHE A 92 19.27 -0.94 -15.38
CA PHE A 92 19.39 -2.39 -15.35
C PHE A 92 18.83 -3.06 -16.61
N PHE A 93 17.66 -2.62 -17.10
CA PHE A 93 17.09 -3.05 -18.38
C PHE A 93 17.90 -2.64 -19.61
N LYS A 94 18.74 -1.61 -19.51
CA LYS A 94 19.66 -1.24 -20.59
C LYS A 94 20.95 -2.06 -20.58
N LEU A 95 21.39 -2.51 -19.41
CA LEU A 95 22.64 -3.25 -19.23
C LEU A 95 22.48 -4.77 -19.43
N PHE A 96 21.34 -5.33 -19.02
CA PHE A 96 21.07 -6.76 -19.10
C PHE A 96 19.95 -7.09 -20.08
N SER A 97 19.93 -8.33 -20.60
CA SER A 97 18.84 -8.76 -21.48
C SER A 97 17.52 -8.79 -20.71
N LYS A 98 16.45 -8.34 -21.38
CA LYS A 98 15.11 -8.25 -20.79
C LYS A 98 14.59 -9.60 -20.31
N GLU A 99 15.01 -10.68 -20.97
CA GLU A 99 14.57 -12.04 -20.66
C GLU A 99 15.05 -12.49 -19.27
N TYR A 100 16.32 -12.29 -18.93
CA TYR A 100 16.83 -12.68 -17.60
C TYR A 100 16.20 -11.84 -16.50
N ILE A 101 15.98 -10.55 -16.75
CA ILE A 101 15.33 -9.66 -15.78
C ILE A 101 13.89 -10.12 -15.56
N ASN A 102 13.13 -10.32 -16.63
CA ASN A 102 11.74 -10.77 -16.52
C ASN A 102 11.65 -12.16 -15.89
N LEU A 103 12.58 -13.07 -16.15
CA LEU A 103 12.63 -14.38 -15.48
C LEU A 103 12.82 -14.24 -13.96
N LEU A 104 13.83 -13.47 -13.53
CA LEU A 104 14.13 -13.22 -12.12
C LEU A 104 12.93 -12.61 -11.40
N LEU A 105 12.38 -11.56 -12.01
CA LEU A 105 11.28 -10.77 -11.48
C LEU A 105 9.98 -11.56 -11.43
N THR A 106 9.68 -12.34 -12.47
CA THR A 106 8.52 -13.25 -12.49
C THR A 106 8.64 -14.27 -11.37
N GLY A 107 9.84 -14.83 -11.14
CA GLY A 107 10.09 -15.74 -10.01
C GLY A 107 9.86 -15.08 -8.65
N TYR A 108 10.36 -13.85 -8.46
CA TYR A 108 10.15 -13.08 -7.24
C TYR A 108 8.66 -12.78 -6.98
N PHE A 109 7.94 -12.25 -7.97
CA PHE A 109 6.52 -11.94 -7.84
C PHE A 109 5.63 -13.18 -7.79
N PHE A 110 6.07 -14.32 -8.32
CA PHE A 110 5.39 -15.59 -8.12
C PHE A 110 5.43 -16.01 -6.65
N LEU A 111 6.61 -16.00 -6.01
CA LEU A 111 6.73 -16.38 -4.60
C LEU A 111 5.91 -15.46 -3.69
N LEU A 112 6.07 -14.15 -3.86
CA LEU A 112 5.27 -13.18 -3.11
C LEU A 112 3.77 -13.30 -3.44
N GLY A 113 3.43 -13.61 -4.68
CA GLY A 113 2.05 -13.72 -5.16
C GLY A 113 1.34 -14.90 -4.53
N VAL A 114 2.00 -16.06 -4.44
CA VAL A 114 1.46 -17.24 -3.77
C VAL A 114 1.21 -16.96 -2.30
N LEU A 115 2.16 -16.33 -1.60
CA LEU A 115 2.00 -15.96 -0.19
C LEU A 115 0.87 -14.95 0.02
N ALA A 116 0.83 -13.89 -0.80
CA ALA A 116 -0.21 -12.87 -0.76
C ALA A 116 -1.61 -13.45 -1.02
N LEU A 117 -1.72 -14.34 -2.02
CA LEU A 117 -2.96 -15.00 -2.38
C LEU A 117 -3.41 -15.98 -1.28
N ALA A 118 -2.49 -16.75 -0.71
CA ALA A 118 -2.77 -17.65 0.40
C ALA A 118 -3.23 -16.90 1.66
N HIS A 119 -2.62 -15.76 1.99
CA HIS A 119 -3.03 -14.92 3.12
C HIS A 119 -4.49 -14.43 3.00
N ILE A 120 -4.93 -14.13 1.78
CA ILE A 120 -6.32 -13.69 1.52
C ILE A 120 -7.28 -14.88 1.46
N LEU A 121 -6.86 -16.00 0.90
CA LEU A 121 -7.70 -17.18 0.72
C LEU A 121 -7.86 -18.03 1.98
N SER A 122 -6.88 -18.08 2.88
CA SER A 122 -6.90 -18.97 4.07
C SER A 122 -8.21 -18.87 4.89
N PRO A 123 -8.73 -17.67 5.26
CA PRO A 123 -9.99 -17.56 5.99
C PRO A 123 -11.19 -18.13 5.24
N SER A 124 -11.21 -17.99 3.92
CA SER A 124 -12.28 -18.53 3.06
C SER A 124 -12.12 -20.03 2.85
N PHE A 125 -10.88 -20.50 2.64
CA PHE A 125 -10.54 -21.89 2.43
C PHE A 125 -10.87 -22.72 3.67
N SER A 126 -10.51 -22.26 4.87
CA SER A 126 -10.89 -22.95 6.12
C SER A 126 -12.41 -23.04 6.33
N ARG A 127 -13.19 -22.04 5.87
CA ARG A 127 -14.65 -22.10 5.93
C ARG A 127 -15.21 -23.15 4.97
N VAL A 128 -14.67 -23.23 3.76
CA VAL A 128 -15.05 -24.21 2.75
C VAL A 128 -14.64 -25.62 3.18
N MET A 129 -13.42 -25.78 3.69
CA MET A 129 -12.89 -27.06 4.16
C MET A 129 -13.70 -27.61 5.34
N ARG A 130 -14.11 -26.74 6.29
CA ARG A 130 -15.02 -27.10 7.39
C ARG A 130 -16.41 -27.54 6.92
N CYS A 131 -16.83 -27.09 5.74
CA CYS A 131 -18.10 -27.49 5.14
C CYS A 131 -17.99 -28.81 4.38
N LEU A 132 -16.82 -29.13 3.83
CA LEU A 132 -16.60 -30.30 2.95
C LEU A 132 -16.02 -31.52 3.69
N LEU A 133 -15.23 -31.34 4.76
CA LEU A 133 -14.63 -32.43 5.51
C LEU A 133 -15.30 -32.67 6.88
N PRO A 134 -15.49 -33.95 7.30
CA PRO A 134 -15.99 -34.28 8.64
C PRO A 134 -15.05 -33.81 9.76
N SER A 135 -15.63 -33.48 10.93
CA SER A 135 -14.95 -32.96 12.13
C SER A 135 -13.84 -33.86 12.72
N HIS A 136 -13.67 -35.09 12.24
CA HIS A 136 -12.71 -36.06 12.78
C HIS A 136 -11.25 -35.82 12.34
N PHE A 137 -11.00 -35.10 11.24
CA PHE A 137 -9.64 -34.77 10.76
C PHE A 137 -9.08 -33.45 11.32
N TYR A 138 -9.85 -32.76 12.18
CA TYR A 138 -9.57 -31.37 12.61
C TYR A 138 -8.57 -31.23 13.78
N HIS A 139 -7.99 -32.31 14.31
CA HIS A 139 -7.32 -32.28 15.63
C HIS A 139 -5.79 -32.18 15.62
N TRP A 140 -5.14 -31.94 14.48
CA TRP A 140 -3.68 -31.78 14.46
C TRP A 140 -3.28 -30.31 14.38
N GLU A 141 -3.17 -29.69 15.55
CA GLU A 141 -2.50 -28.40 15.72
C GLU A 141 -0.99 -28.64 15.85
N TYR A 142 -0.22 -28.31 14.81
CA TYR A 142 1.24 -28.34 14.90
C TYR A 142 1.73 -26.99 15.41
N ARG A 143 2.33 -26.98 16.61
CA ARG A 143 2.98 -25.79 17.19
C ARG A 143 4.48 -25.91 16.96
N ILE A 144 5.02 -25.10 16.05
CA ILE A 144 6.47 -24.96 15.91
C ILE A 144 6.89 -23.81 16.81
N SER A 145 7.43 -24.15 17.99
CA SER A 145 8.01 -23.17 18.90
C SER A 145 9.53 -23.33 18.87
N PHE A 146 10.24 -22.28 18.47
CA PHE A 146 11.69 -22.21 18.59
C PHE A 146 12.03 -21.60 19.94
N GLN A 147 12.33 -22.45 20.92
CA GLN A 147 12.80 -22.01 22.23
C GLN A 147 14.32 -22.04 22.27
N ARG A 148 14.93 -20.91 22.64
CA ARG A 148 16.36 -20.86 22.98
C ARG A 148 16.49 -21.31 24.43
N TRP A 149 17.22 -22.40 24.66
CA TRP A 149 17.51 -22.84 26.02
C TRP A 149 18.36 -21.76 26.72
N SER A 150 17.89 -21.26 27.85
CA SER A 150 18.64 -20.36 28.73
C SER A 150 19.01 -21.13 30.01
N THR A 151 20.29 -21.13 30.35
CA THR A 151 20.79 -21.66 31.64
C THR A 151 20.81 -20.53 32.66
N THR A 152 19.64 -20.05 33.08
CA THR A 152 19.54 -19.37 34.38
C THR A 152 18.11 -19.42 34.88
N GLN A 153 17.97 -19.82 36.15
CA GLN A 153 16.72 -20.07 36.84
C GLN A 153 16.15 -18.75 37.39
N SER A 154 15.51 -17.93 36.54
CA SER A 154 14.47 -16.95 36.87
C SER A 154 14.19 -16.07 35.65
N ASP A 155 12.90 -15.85 35.41
CA ASP A 155 12.27 -14.88 34.50
C ASP A 155 12.29 -15.14 32.97
N GLU A 156 11.06 -15.39 32.50
CA GLU A 156 10.47 -15.22 31.17
C GLU A 156 11.19 -15.85 29.96
N CYS A 157 10.61 -16.94 29.46
CA CYS A 157 10.87 -17.43 28.10
C CYS A 157 10.37 -16.38 27.10
N GLU A 158 11.25 -15.57 26.52
CA GLU A 158 10.89 -14.76 25.36
C GLU A 158 10.62 -15.67 24.15
N GLU A 159 9.33 -15.93 23.89
CA GLU A 159 8.85 -16.57 22.67
C GLU A 159 9.01 -15.58 21.50
N TYR A 160 10.08 -15.71 20.70
CA TYR A 160 10.29 -14.82 19.54
C TYR A 160 9.33 -15.09 18.37
N PHE A 161 8.82 -16.32 18.22
CA PHE A 161 7.94 -16.73 17.11
C PHE A 161 7.06 -17.94 17.51
N ASP A 162 5.76 -17.74 17.75
CA ASP A 162 4.75 -18.81 17.87
C ASP A 162 3.90 -18.83 16.59
N TYR A 163 4.30 -19.65 15.61
CA TYR A 163 3.47 -19.83 14.41
C TYR A 163 2.66 -21.13 14.54
N ARG A 164 1.34 -20.95 14.71
CA ARG A 164 0.36 -22.05 14.69
C ARG A 164 -0.11 -22.25 13.27
N PHE A 165 0.29 -23.35 12.64
CA PHE A 165 -0.17 -23.72 11.31
C PHE A 165 -1.22 -24.83 11.42
N SER A 166 -2.39 -24.60 10.81
CA SER A 166 -3.43 -25.62 10.67
C SER A 166 -3.26 -26.38 9.34
N TYR A 167 -3.80 -27.59 9.24
CA TYR A 167 -3.84 -28.35 7.98
C TYR A 167 -4.48 -27.54 6.84
N ASP A 168 -5.51 -26.76 7.16
CA ASP A 168 -6.21 -25.88 6.21
C ASP A 168 -5.28 -24.85 5.56
N ASP A 169 -4.31 -24.32 6.30
CA ASP A 169 -3.36 -23.33 5.79
C ASP A 169 -2.34 -23.97 4.83
N VAL A 170 -1.81 -25.15 5.19
CA VAL A 170 -0.89 -25.90 4.33
C VAL A 170 -1.57 -26.34 3.04
N ALA A 171 -2.80 -26.83 3.12
CA ALA A 171 -3.60 -27.17 1.95
C ALA A 171 -3.86 -25.94 1.06
N CYS A 172 -4.19 -24.79 1.66
CA CYS A 172 -4.36 -23.53 0.94
C CYS A 172 -3.07 -23.12 0.21
N TRP A 173 -1.91 -23.24 0.86
CA TRP A 173 -0.61 -22.93 0.26
C TRP A 173 -0.31 -23.83 -0.95
N ILE A 174 -0.57 -25.14 -0.83
CA ILE A 174 -0.38 -26.09 -1.94
C ILE A 174 -1.30 -25.71 -3.11
N CYS A 175 -2.58 -25.42 -2.86
CA CYS A 175 -3.51 -24.98 -3.90
C CYS A 175 -3.06 -23.68 -4.58
N CYS A 176 -2.59 -22.70 -3.81
CA CYS A 176 -2.09 -21.43 -4.35
C CYS A 176 -0.81 -21.64 -5.17
N CYS A 177 0.09 -22.52 -4.73
CA CYS A 177 1.30 -22.91 -5.48
C CYS A 177 0.93 -23.53 -6.83
N LEU A 178 0.00 -24.49 -6.85
CA LEU A 178 -0.47 -25.11 -8.10
C LEU A 178 -1.06 -24.08 -9.07
N PHE A 179 -1.88 -23.16 -8.56
CA PHE A 179 -2.44 -22.06 -9.35
C PHE A 179 -1.34 -21.13 -9.88
N GLY A 180 -0.34 -20.80 -9.07
CA GLY A 180 0.77 -19.98 -9.52
C GLY A 180 1.67 -20.66 -10.55
N VAL A 181 1.89 -21.98 -10.46
CA VAL A 181 2.63 -22.73 -11.50
C VAL A 181 1.87 -22.70 -12.83
N TRP A 182 0.54 -22.81 -12.78
CA TRP A 182 -0.30 -22.62 -13.97
C TRP A 182 -0.15 -21.21 -14.56
N TYR A 183 -0.06 -20.18 -13.73
CA TYR A 183 0.24 -18.82 -14.16
C TYR A 183 1.61 -18.72 -14.87
N LEU A 184 2.66 -19.35 -14.33
CA LEU A 184 3.98 -19.34 -14.96
C LEU A 184 3.98 -19.98 -16.36
N TRP A 185 3.20 -21.04 -16.56
CA TRP A 185 3.12 -21.71 -17.86
C TRP A 185 2.30 -20.97 -18.90
N LYS A 186 1.17 -20.38 -18.50
CA LYS A 186 0.22 -19.79 -19.46
C LYS A 186 0.25 -18.27 -19.53
N LYS A 187 0.79 -17.59 -18.51
CA LYS A 187 0.76 -16.13 -18.33
C LYS A 187 -0.63 -15.53 -18.61
N HIS A 188 -1.69 -16.23 -18.19
CA HIS A 188 -3.05 -15.75 -18.42
C HIS A 188 -3.32 -14.45 -17.66
N TRP A 189 -3.99 -13.52 -18.34
CA TRP A 189 -4.33 -12.20 -17.79
C TRP A 189 -5.24 -12.29 -16.54
N VAL A 190 -6.11 -13.29 -16.46
CA VAL A 190 -6.97 -13.51 -15.27
C VAL A 190 -6.14 -13.85 -14.05
N ALA A 191 -5.16 -14.75 -14.19
CA ALA A 191 -4.26 -15.09 -13.10
C ALA A 191 -3.37 -13.91 -12.70
N ASN A 192 -2.89 -13.15 -13.70
CA ASN A 192 -2.18 -11.89 -13.46
C ASN A 192 -3.01 -10.90 -12.61
N ASN A 193 -4.29 -10.71 -12.96
CA ASN A 193 -5.19 -9.84 -12.23
C ASN A 193 -5.50 -10.38 -10.83
N LEU A 194 -5.65 -11.69 -10.66
CA LEU A 194 -5.89 -12.28 -9.35
C LEU A 194 -4.70 -12.05 -8.40
N PHE A 195 -3.46 -12.24 -8.88
CA PHE A 195 -2.26 -11.89 -8.12
C PHE A 195 -2.17 -10.37 -7.87
N GLY A 196 -2.45 -9.54 -8.87
CA GLY A 196 -2.45 -8.09 -8.72
C GLY A 196 -3.46 -7.60 -7.69
N LEU A 197 -4.68 -8.17 -7.67
CA LEU A 197 -5.71 -7.89 -6.67
C LEU A 197 -5.26 -8.36 -5.28
N ALA A 198 -4.63 -9.54 -5.18
CA ALA A 198 -4.09 -10.03 -3.92
C ALA A 198 -2.98 -9.11 -3.36
N PHE A 199 -2.09 -8.63 -4.22
CA PHE A 199 -1.09 -7.63 -3.82
C PHE A 199 -1.71 -6.31 -3.41
N ALA A 200 -2.73 -5.84 -4.14
CA ALA A 200 -3.39 -4.59 -3.80
C ALA A 200 -4.12 -4.66 -2.44
N ILE A 201 -4.85 -5.75 -2.17
CA ILE A 201 -5.51 -5.99 -0.89
C ILE A 201 -4.49 -6.02 0.24
N ASN A 202 -3.43 -6.83 0.12
CA ASN A 202 -2.41 -6.93 1.16
C ASN A 202 -1.64 -5.61 1.32
N GLY A 203 -1.40 -4.87 0.24
CA GLY A 203 -0.77 -3.55 0.28
C GLY A 203 -1.60 -2.55 1.10
N VAL A 204 -2.91 -2.47 0.85
CA VAL A 204 -3.82 -1.58 1.60
C VAL A 204 -4.02 -2.06 3.04
N GLU A 205 -3.98 -3.37 3.29
CA GLU A 205 -4.10 -3.95 4.63
C GLU A 205 -2.87 -3.71 5.51
N LEU A 206 -1.66 -3.94 4.97
CA LEU A 206 -0.42 -4.01 5.74
C LEU A 206 0.33 -2.68 5.84
N LEU A 207 0.23 -1.80 4.85
CA LEU A 207 0.93 -0.52 4.87
C LEU A 207 0.15 0.50 5.72
N HIS A 208 0.63 0.74 6.94
CA HIS A 208 -0.03 1.63 7.90
C HIS A 208 0.61 3.01 7.89
N ILE A 209 -0.16 4.01 7.46
CA ILE A 209 0.16 5.42 7.71
C ILE A 209 -0.43 5.79 9.06
N ASN A 210 0.34 6.44 9.93
CA ASN A 210 -0.09 6.78 11.30
C ASN A 210 -0.95 8.04 11.39
N THR A 211 -0.75 9.02 10.51
CA THR A 211 -1.45 10.32 10.57
C THR A 211 -1.93 10.78 9.20
N VAL A 212 -3.04 11.54 9.19
CA VAL A 212 -3.59 12.12 7.95
C VAL A 212 -2.59 13.07 7.30
N ALA A 213 -1.80 13.81 8.10
CA ALA A 213 -0.74 14.67 7.60
C ALA A 213 0.33 13.89 6.81
N THR A 214 0.78 12.75 7.34
CA THR A 214 1.72 11.87 6.62
C THR A 214 1.12 11.40 5.30
N GLY A 215 -0.17 11.04 5.29
CA GLY A 215 -0.89 10.67 4.07
C GLY A 215 -0.95 11.78 3.02
N CYS A 216 -1.25 13.02 3.44
CA CYS A 216 -1.23 14.18 2.55
C CYS A 216 0.16 14.46 1.97
N ILE A 217 1.22 14.31 2.78
CA ILE A 217 2.61 14.47 2.33
C ILE A 217 2.98 13.39 1.31
N LEU A 218 2.66 12.12 1.59
CA LEU A 218 2.91 11.01 0.66
C LEU A 218 2.21 11.24 -0.68
N LEU A 219 0.89 11.51 -0.66
CA LEU A 219 0.10 11.72 -1.86
C LEU A 219 0.56 12.97 -2.63
N GLY A 220 0.87 14.06 -1.94
CA GLY A 220 1.42 15.28 -2.55
C GLY A 220 2.79 15.07 -3.18
N GLY A 221 3.67 14.28 -2.54
CA GLY A 221 4.96 13.90 -3.11
C GLY A 221 4.82 13.03 -4.36
N LEU A 222 3.91 12.06 -4.32
CA LEU A 222 3.65 11.17 -5.45
C LEU A 222 2.95 11.85 -6.61
N PHE A 223 2.15 12.88 -6.36
CA PHE A 223 1.61 13.76 -7.39
C PHE A 223 2.73 14.40 -8.23
N VAL A 224 3.75 14.97 -7.59
CA VAL A 224 4.89 15.58 -8.30
C VAL A 224 5.73 14.53 -9.03
N TYR A 225 5.95 13.39 -8.39
CA TYR A 225 6.65 12.25 -8.97
C TYR A 225 6.02 11.79 -10.29
N ASP A 226 4.70 11.57 -10.29
CA ASP A 226 3.99 11.04 -11.46
C ASP A 226 4.03 12.03 -12.63
N ILE A 227 3.85 13.33 -12.35
CA ILE A 227 3.99 14.39 -13.36
C ILE A 227 5.40 14.38 -13.98
N PHE A 228 6.44 14.33 -13.14
CA PHE A 228 7.82 14.36 -13.60
C PHE A 228 8.17 13.13 -14.46
N TRP A 229 7.82 11.92 -14.01
CA TRP A 229 8.20 10.70 -14.71
C TRP A 229 7.31 10.33 -15.89
N VAL A 230 6.06 10.81 -15.93
CA VAL A 230 5.16 10.57 -17.07
C VAL A 230 5.34 11.62 -18.17
N PHE A 231 5.45 12.91 -17.82
CA PHE A 231 5.59 13.97 -18.83
C PHE A 231 7.03 14.40 -19.10
N GLY A 232 7.93 14.25 -18.12
CA GLY A 232 9.30 14.74 -18.25
C GLY A 232 10.25 13.78 -18.96
N THR A 233 10.04 12.46 -18.86
CA THR A 233 10.99 11.47 -19.41
C THR A 233 10.29 10.19 -19.91
N ASP A 234 10.88 9.49 -20.89
CA ASP A 234 10.36 8.20 -21.40
C ASP A 234 10.69 6.99 -20.50
N VAL A 235 11.30 7.22 -19.33
CA VAL A 235 11.80 6.16 -18.45
C VAL A 235 10.66 5.30 -17.91
N MET A 236 9.60 5.93 -17.40
CA MET A 236 8.45 5.20 -16.84
C MET A 236 7.76 4.33 -17.90
N VAL A 237 7.58 4.87 -19.11
CA VAL A 237 6.97 4.13 -20.23
C VAL A 237 7.86 2.97 -20.68
N THR A 238 9.18 3.18 -20.74
CA THR A 238 10.15 2.14 -21.15
C THR A 238 10.21 0.99 -20.14
N VAL A 239 10.21 1.29 -18.84
CA VAL A 239 10.16 0.30 -17.77
C VAL A 239 8.82 -0.44 -17.81
N ALA A 240 7.70 0.28 -17.89
CA ALA A 240 6.36 -0.32 -17.91
C ALA A 240 6.12 -1.27 -19.10
N LYS A 241 6.75 -0.99 -20.25
CA LYS A 241 6.71 -1.86 -21.44
C LYS A 241 7.65 -3.05 -21.37
N SER A 242 8.79 -2.92 -20.68
CA SER A 242 9.79 -3.99 -20.59
C SER A 242 9.53 -4.97 -19.45
N PHE A 243 8.64 -4.62 -18.52
CA PHE A 243 8.35 -5.33 -17.28
C PHE A 243 7.09 -6.20 -17.41
N GLU A 244 7.26 -7.52 -17.35
CA GLU A 244 6.18 -8.52 -17.46
C GLU A 244 5.90 -9.23 -16.13
N ALA A 245 5.35 -8.51 -15.14
CA ALA A 245 4.98 -9.10 -13.86
C ALA A 245 3.61 -8.57 -13.36
N PRO A 246 2.99 -9.24 -12.36
CA PRO A 246 1.66 -8.94 -11.85
C PRO A 246 1.63 -7.68 -10.96
N ILE A 247 2.09 -6.55 -11.50
CA ILE A 247 2.10 -5.21 -10.87
C ILE A 247 1.13 -4.25 -11.55
N LYS A 248 0.34 -4.76 -12.49
CA LYS A 248 -0.70 -4.02 -13.19
C LYS A 248 -1.92 -4.91 -13.40
N LEU A 249 -3.10 -4.31 -13.29
CA LEU A 249 -4.33 -4.93 -13.73
C LEU A 249 -4.48 -4.71 -15.23
N VAL A 250 -4.84 -5.76 -15.95
CA VAL A 250 -4.96 -5.74 -17.41
C VAL A 250 -6.31 -6.28 -17.85
N PHE A 251 -6.94 -5.64 -18.81
CA PHE A 251 -8.18 -6.15 -19.40
C PHE A 251 -8.18 -5.97 -20.91
N PRO A 252 -8.55 -6.99 -21.70
CA PRO A 252 -8.52 -6.89 -23.16
C PRO A 252 -9.52 -5.83 -23.64
N GLN A 253 -9.04 -4.85 -24.40
CA GLN A 253 -9.88 -3.85 -25.07
C GLN A 253 -10.75 -4.49 -26.16
N ASP A 254 -10.27 -5.59 -26.72
CA ASP A 254 -10.88 -6.31 -27.83
C ASP A 254 -11.87 -7.36 -27.31
N PHE A 255 -12.26 -7.30 -26.04
CA PHE A 255 -13.09 -8.33 -25.41
C PHE A 255 -14.41 -8.58 -26.16
N LEU A 256 -15.00 -7.54 -26.73
CA LEU A 256 -16.24 -7.66 -27.50
C LEU A 256 -16.04 -8.34 -28.87
N GLU A 257 -14.84 -8.28 -29.44
CA GLU A 257 -14.54 -8.77 -30.79
C GLU A 257 -13.84 -10.14 -30.74
N SER A 258 -12.86 -10.28 -29.85
CA SER A 258 -11.96 -11.44 -29.72
C SER A 258 -12.15 -12.22 -28.42
N GLY A 259 -13.10 -11.82 -27.58
CA GLY A 259 -13.40 -12.50 -26.31
C GLY A 259 -12.20 -12.52 -25.35
N PHE A 260 -11.96 -13.68 -24.74
CA PHE A 260 -10.89 -13.89 -23.76
C PHE A 260 -9.48 -13.90 -24.36
N GLY A 261 -9.34 -13.88 -25.69
CA GLY A 261 -8.07 -13.92 -26.43
C GLY A 261 -7.60 -12.59 -27.00
N GLY A 262 -8.16 -11.46 -26.56
CA GLY A 262 -7.77 -10.13 -27.03
C GLY A 262 -6.27 -9.85 -26.87
N SER A 263 -5.71 -9.06 -27.79
CA SER A 263 -4.27 -8.81 -27.88
C SER A 263 -3.87 -7.43 -27.33
N HIS A 264 -4.80 -6.47 -27.33
CA HIS A 264 -4.59 -5.14 -26.76
C HIS A 264 -5.23 -5.04 -25.38
N PHE A 265 -4.43 -4.64 -24.39
CA PHE A 265 -4.87 -4.57 -23.00
C PHE A 265 -4.89 -3.13 -22.51
N ALA A 266 -6.01 -2.73 -21.92
CA ALA A 266 -6.04 -1.59 -21.02
C ALA A 266 -5.27 -1.96 -19.75
N MET A 267 -4.52 -1.02 -19.18
CA MET A 267 -3.65 -1.26 -18.04
C MET A 267 -3.91 -0.22 -16.95
N LEU A 268 -3.89 -0.65 -15.69
CA LEU A 268 -3.89 0.23 -14.51
C LEU A 268 -2.82 -0.24 -13.53
N GLY A 269 -1.98 0.67 -13.06
CA GLY A 269 -0.91 0.36 -12.13
C GLY A 269 -1.47 0.03 -10.74
N LEU A 270 -0.88 -0.94 -10.05
CA LEU A 270 -1.27 -1.22 -8.66
C LEU A 270 -0.96 -0.04 -7.74
N GLY A 271 0.05 0.78 -8.05
CA GLY A 271 0.36 1.99 -7.28
C GLY A 271 -0.82 2.97 -7.22
N ASP A 272 -1.55 3.13 -8.32
CA ASP A 272 -2.69 4.05 -8.41
C ASP A 272 -3.89 3.57 -7.59
N ILE A 273 -3.92 2.28 -7.23
CA ILE A 273 -4.96 1.67 -6.40
C ILE A 273 -4.51 1.67 -4.93
N VAL A 274 -3.30 1.17 -4.68
CA VAL A 274 -2.77 0.95 -3.33
C VAL A 274 -2.48 2.26 -2.62
N ILE A 275 -1.84 3.23 -3.28
CA ILE A 275 -1.43 4.47 -2.63
C ILE A 275 -2.65 5.29 -2.15
N PRO A 276 -3.66 5.60 -2.99
CA PRO A 276 -4.89 6.22 -2.50
C PRO A 276 -5.67 5.28 -1.55
N GLY A 277 -5.63 3.97 -1.79
CA GLY A 277 -6.27 2.96 -0.95
C GLY A 277 -5.81 2.98 0.50
N ILE A 278 -4.50 3.13 0.75
CA ILE A 278 -3.94 3.24 2.11
C ILE A 278 -4.46 4.50 2.81
N PHE A 279 -4.56 5.62 2.10
CA PHE A 279 -5.12 6.86 2.65
C PHE A 279 -6.62 6.72 2.97
N ILE A 280 -7.39 6.09 2.08
CA ILE A 280 -8.81 5.80 2.30
C ILE A 280 -8.99 4.85 3.51
N ALA A 281 -8.12 3.85 3.67
CA ALA A 281 -8.11 2.95 4.81
C ALA A 281 -7.82 3.69 6.12
N LEU A 282 -6.90 4.66 6.12
CA LEU A 282 -6.67 5.56 7.26
C LEU A 282 -7.93 6.37 7.62
N LEU A 283 -8.65 6.90 6.62
CA LEU A 283 -9.88 7.65 6.87
C LEU A 283 -11.00 6.76 7.44
N LEU A 284 -11.07 5.49 7.05
CA LEU A 284 -11.98 4.54 7.67
C LEU A 284 -11.62 4.25 9.14
N ARG A 285 -10.32 4.16 9.45
CA ARG A 285 -9.83 4.02 10.84
C ARG A 285 -10.17 5.27 11.66
N PHE A 286 -10.02 6.45 11.07
CA PHE A 286 -10.45 7.72 11.67
C PHE A 286 -11.97 7.78 11.90
N ASP A 287 -12.80 7.42 10.91
CA ASP A 287 -14.26 7.32 11.05
C ASP A 287 -14.64 6.41 12.24
N SER A 288 -14.01 5.24 12.34
CA SER A 288 -14.24 4.31 13.45
C SER A 288 -13.80 4.88 14.80
N SER A 289 -12.85 5.81 14.84
CA SER A 289 -12.37 6.44 16.07
C SER A 289 -13.31 7.53 16.59
N LEU A 290 -14.04 8.20 15.70
CA LEU A 290 -15.03 9.23 16.07
C LEU A 290 -16.31 8.63 16.70
N ASN A 291 -16.43 7.30 16.71
CA ASN A 291 -17.56 6.55 17.23
C ASN A 291 -18.93 6.99 16.65
N ARG A 292 -18.91 7.60 15.46
CA ARG A 292 -20.10 7.92 14.67
C ARG A 292 -20.44 6.67 13.86
N GLN A 293 -21.69 6.20 13.92
CA GLN A 293 -22.18 5.01 13.21
C GLN A 293 -22.20 5.16 11.66
N ARG A 294 -21.45 6.12 11.11
CA ARG A 294 -21.41 6.47 9.68
C ARG A 294 -19.95 6.62 9.24
N ASN A 295 -19.58 5.88 8.21
CA ASN A 295 -18.26 5.94 7.57
C ASN A 295 -18.22 7.09 6.55
N LEU A 296 -18.38 8.33 7.03
CA LEU A 296 -18.57 9.50 6.18
C LEU A 296 -17.30 9.88 5.42
N TYR A 297 -16.13 9.87 6.08
CA TYR A 297 -14.85 10.18 5.43
C TYR A 297 -14.41 9.08 4.47
N PHE A 298 -14.63 7.81 4.83
CA PHE A 298 -14.37 6.68 3.93
C PHE A 298 -15.25 6.73 2.67
N VAL A 299 -16.58 6.86 2.82
CA VAL A 299 -17.49 6.85 1.66
C VAL A 299 -17.23 8.05 0.75
N SER A 300 -17.05 9.24 1.32
CA SER A 300 -16.77 10.43 0.51
C SER A 300 -15.44 10.34 -0.25
N SER A 301 -14.39 9.83 0.39
CA SER A 301 -13.08 9.66 -0.25
C SER A 301 -13.08 8.53 -1.27
N PHE A 302 -13.81 7.44 -1.01
CA PHE A 302 -14.00 6.36 -1.97
C PHE A 302 -14.73 6.86 -3.22
N VAL A 303 -15.82 7.63 -3.06
CA VAL A 303 -16.51 8.26 -4.20
C VAL A 303 -15.58 9.22 -4.94
N ALA A 304 -14.77 10.01 -4.22
CA ALA A 304 -13.79 10.90 -4.84
C ALA A 304 -12.73 10.13 -5.65
N TYR A 305 -12.27 8.97 -5.16
CA TYR A 305 -11.38 8.07 -5.90
C TYR A 305 -12.04 7.57 -7.19
N VAL A 306 -13.29 7.09 -7.13
CA VAL A 306 -14.01 6.60 -8.31
C VAL A 306 -14.17 7.71 -9.36
N LEU A 307 -14.56 8.90 -8.93
CA LEU A 307 -14.71 10.05 -9.83
C LEU A 307 -13.36 10.51 -10.40
N GLY A 308 -12.29 10.50 -9.60
CA GLY A 308 -10.94 10.83 -10.04
C GLY A 308 -10.43 9.83 -11.09
N LEU A 309 -10.62 8.53 -10.88
CA LEU A 309 -10.25 7.49 -11.83
C LEU A 309 -11.10 7.55 -13.11
N ALA A 310 -12.40 7.83 -13.00
CA ALA A 310 -13.25 8.03 -14.16
C ALA A 310 -12.80 9.25 -14.98
N LEU A 311 -12.40 10.34 -14.31
CA LEU A 311 -11.86 11.54 -14.96
C LEU A 311 -10.54 11.24 -15.68
N THR A 312 -9.62 10.47 -15.08
CA THR A 312 -8.36 10.11 -15.75
C THR A 312 -8.59 9.32 -17.02
N ILE A 313 -9.50 8.35 -16.97
CA ILE A 313 -9.91 7.54 -18.12
C ILE A 313 -10.55 8.42 -19.18
N PHE A 314 -11.48 9.30 -18.81
CA PHE A 314 -12.15 10.21 -19.73
C PHE A 314 -11.14 11.11 -20.47
N ILE A 315 -10.21 11.71 -19.74
CA ILE A 315 -9.22 12.61 -20.32
C ILE A 315 -8.24 11.81 -21.21
N MET A 316 -7.80 10.62 -20.78
CA MET A 316 -6.96 9.76 -21.59
C MET A 316 -7.63 9.36 -22.92
N ILE A 317 -8.93 9.04 -22.91
CA ILE A 317 -9.71 8.74 -24.14
C ILE A 317 -9.82 9.99 -25.02
N TYR A 318 -10.08 11.15 -24.44
CA TYR A 318 -10.22 12.40 -25.19
C TYR A 318 -8.91 12.82 -25.87
N PHE A 319 -7.78 12.73 -25.17
CA PHE A 319 -6.47 13.16 -25.67
C PHE A 319 -5.66 12.06 -26.37
N ASN A 320 -6.11 10.80 -26.34
CA ASN A 320 -5.40 9.63 -26.89
C ASN A 320 -3.92 9.55 -26.45
N HIS A 321 -3.62 10.01 -25.23
CA HIS A 321 -2.27 10.05 -24.67
C HIS A 321 -2.32 9.52 -23.23
N ALA A 322 -1.31 8.74 -22.85
CA ALA A 322 -1.20 8.25 -21.47
C ALA A 322 -1.03 9.44 -20.52
N GLN A 323 -1.80 9.45 -19.44
CA GLN A 323 -1.75 10.53 -18.45
C GLN A 323 -1.34 9.98 -17.08
N PRO A 324 -0.65 10.80 -16.26
CA PRO A 324 -0.37 10.47 -14.88
C PRO A 324 -1.70 10.32 -14.13
N ALA A 325 -1.98 9.14 -13.58
CA ALA A 325 -3.24 8.86 -12.91
C ALA A 325 -3.36 9.64 -11.59
N LEU A 326 -2.23 9.81 -10.89
CA LEU A 326 -2.20 10.52 -9.60
C LEU A 326 -2.46 12.01 -9.74
N LEU A 327 -2.31 12.58 -10.94
CA LEU A 327 -2.62 13.98 -11.25
C LEU A 327 -4.04 14.38 -10.87
N TYR A 328 -5.02 13.48 -11.10
CA TYR A 328 -6.42 13.75 -10.80
C TYR A 328 -6.90 13.03 -9.55
N LEU A 329 -6.34 11.86 -9.25
CA LEU A 329 -6.67 11.09 -8.05
C LEU A 329 -6.25 11.83 -6.77
N VAL A 330 -5.04 12.38 -6.71
CA VAL A 330 -4.54 13.02 -5.48
C VAL A 330 -5.41 14.21 -5.06
N PRO A 331 -5.69 15.22 -5.93
CA PRO A 331 -6.54 16.34 -5.56
C PRO A 331 -7.95 15.91 -5.12
N ALA A 332 -8.54 14.90 -5.77
CA ALA A 332 -9.85 14.39 -5.41
C ALA A 332 -9.83 13.68 -4.04
N CYS A 333 -8.91 12.72 -3.87
CA CYS A 333 -8.82 11.87 -2.68
C CYS A 333 -8.38 12.63 -1.42
N THR A 334 -7.57 13.70 -1.53
CA THR A 334 -7.24 14.54 -0.37
C THR A 334 -8.20 15.70 -0.23
N GLY A 335 -8.60 16.36 -1.32
CA GLY A 335 -9.39 17.58 -1.28
C GLY A 335 -10.80 17.38 -0.73
N VAL A 336 -11.49 16.31 -1.16
CA VAL A 336 -12.87 16.03 -0.73
C VAL A 336 -12.98 15.76 0.78
N PRO A 337 -12.24 14.82 1.38
CA PRO A 337 -12.33 14.58 2.83
C PRO A 337 -11.88 15.77 3.67
N LEU A 338 -10.84 16.51 3.24
CA LEU A 338 -10.41 17.72 3.94
C LEU A 338 -11.49 18.81 3.92
N SER A 339 -12.16 18.99 2.78
CA SER A 339 -13.26 19.96 2.64
C SER A 339 -14.45 19.57 3.52
N ILE A 340 -14.80 18.28 3.55
CA ILE A 340 -15.88 17.78 4.40
C ILE A 340 -15.52 17.94 5.89
N ALA A 341 -14.27 17.65 6.27
CA ALA A 341 -13.81 17.84 7.64
C ALA A 341 -13.82 19.32 8.07
N LEU A 342 -13.56 20.23 7.14
CA LEU A 342 -13.67 21.68 7.37
C LEU A 342 -15.13 22.08 7.58
N ILE A 343 -16.07 21.58 6.76
CA ILE A 343 -17.51 21.86 6.89
C ILE A 343 -18.07 21.28 8.20
N MET A 344 -17.62 20.09 8.59
CA MET A 344 -18.08 19.41 9.81
C MET A 344 -17.38 19.92 11.08
N GLY A 345 -16.31 20.72 10.95
CA GLY A 345 -15.50 21.21 12.08
C GLY A 345 -14.57 20.17 12.71
N ASP A 346 -14.42 18.98 12.11
CA ASP A 346 -13.58 17.89 12.62
C ASP A 346 -12.10 18.02 12.20
N ILE A 347 -11.71 19.08 11.49
CA ILE A 347 -10.38 19.19 10.87
C ILE A 347 -9.24 19.07 11.90
N THR A 348 -9.39 19.70 13.06
CA THR A 348 -8.40 19.60 14.15
C THR A 348 -8.31 18.20 14.71
N ALA A 349 -9.42 17.47 14.81
CA ALA A 349 -9.44 16.09 15.26
C ALA A 349 -8.78 15.17 14.23
N MET A 350 -9.04 15.38 12.94
CA MET A 350 -8.46 14.62 11.83
C MET A 350 -6.94 14.77 11.74
N PHE A 351 -6.39 15.97 11.95
CA PHE A 351 -4.94 16.18 11.94
C PHE A 351 -4.23 15.73 13.23
N LYS A 352 -4.95 15.69 14.35
CA LYS A 352 -4.45 15.15 15.63
C LYS A 352 -4.57 13.64 15.73
N TYR A 353 -5.32 13.01 14.83
CA TYR A 353 -5.52 11.56 14.83
C TYR A 353 -4.20 10.82 14.59
N GLU A 354 -3.90 9.89 15.50
CA GLU A 354 -2.77 8.98 15.48
C GLU A 354 -3.29 7.57 15.74
N ASP A 355 -3.01 6.63 14.83
CA ASP A 355 -3.40 5.23 14.99
C ASP A 355 -2.68 4.57 16.18
N HIS A 356 -1.41 4.93 16.34
CA HIS A 356 -0.52 4.54 17.43
C HIS A 356 0.17 5.81 17.95
N PRO A 357 -0.25 6.35 19.11
CA PRO A 357 0.40 7.52 19.70
C PRO A 357 1.85 7.16 20.06
N SER A 358 2.79 7.94 19.54
CA SER A 358 4.21 7.83 19.90
C SER A 358 4.43 8.32 21.33
N GLU A 359 5.08 7.51 22.17
CA GLU A 359 5.41 7.83 23.57
C GLU A 359 6.24 9.12 23.74
N GLU A 360 6.90 9.61 22.67
CA GLU A 360 7.68 10.86 22.67
C GLU A 360 6.86 12.11 23.06
N LYS A 361 5.53 12.09 22.89
CA LYS A 361 4.67 13.22 23.32
C LYS A 361 4.35 13.19 24.81
N THR A 362 4.43 12.04 25.45
CA THR A 362 4.13 11.90 26.87
C THR A 362 5.36 12.29 27.69
N SER A 363 6.55 11.87 27.28
CA SER A 363 7.80 12.24 27.97
C SER A 363 8.08 13.74 27.93
N SER A 364 7.85 14.41 26.80
CA SER A 364 8.09 15.85 26.68
C SER A 364 7.07 16.72 27.42
N ALA A 365 5.82 16.25 27.57
CA ALA A 365 4.81 16.93 28.37
C ALA A 365 4.97 16.69 29.87
N ASP A 366 5.38 15.48 30.27
CA ASP A 366 5.68 15.13 31.66
C ASP A 366 7.00 15.76 32.12
N GLU A 367 8.04 15.84 31.27
CA GLU A 367 9.28 16.59 31.55
C GLU A 367 9.02 18.10 31.66
N GLN A 368 8.15 18.67 30.83
CA GLN A 368 7.75 20.08 30.96
C GLN A 368 6.91 20.34 32.22
N GLN A 369 6.05 19.39 32.62
CA GLN A 369 5.30 19.49 33.88
C GLN A 369 6.17 19.24 35.12
N GLU A 370 7.19 18.38 35.06
CA GLU A 370 8.17 18.20 36.13
C GLU A 370 9.07 19.42 36.27
N LEU A 371 9.55 20.01 35.17
CA LEU A 371 10.33 21.25 35.19
C LEU A 371 9.53 22.46 35.72
N GLU A 372 8.23 22.55 35.41
CA GLU A 372 7.34 23.58 35.99
C GLU A 372 7.01 23.33 37.47
N ARG A 373 6.96 22.07 37.92
CA ARG A 373 6.79 21.71 39.34
C ARG A 373 8.05 22.00 40.15
N GLU A 374 9.23 21.65 39.64
CA GLU A 374 10.50 21.96 40.28
C GLU A 374 10.79 23.47 40.35
N GLY A 375 10.39 24.24 39.31
CA GLY A 375 10.52 25.70 39.31
C GLY A 375 9.65 26.40 40.37
N ASN A 376 8.47 25.84 40.69
CA ASN A 376 7.55 26.42 41.68
C ASN A 376 7.90 26.07 43.14
N ASP A 377 8.58 24.95 43.40
CA ASP A 377 9.00 24.57 44.75
C ASP A 377 10.24 25.34 45.23
N VAL A 378 11.10 25.82 44.32
CA VAL A 378 12.25 26.67 44.65
C VAL A 378 11.80 28.06 45.13
N GLN A 379 10.63 28.56 44.72
CA GLN A 379 10.16 29.90 45.08
C GLN A 379 9.41 29.96 46.43
N LYS A 380 9.12 28.80 47.06
CA LYS A 380 8.45 28.73 48.38
C LYS A 380 9.39 28.56 49.57
N THR A 381 10.70 28.42 49.36
CA THR A 381 11.68 28.18 50.43
C THR A 381 12.72 29.31 50.54
N THR A 382 12.26 30.55 50.75
CA THR A 382 13.12 31.61 51.31
C THR A 382 12.62 31.94 52.73
N PRO A 383 13.35 31.59 53.80
CA PRO A 383 12.95 31.97 55.15
C PRO A 383 13.18 33.48 55.37
N LYS A 384 12.14 34.19 55.81
CA LYS A 384 12.25 35.54 56.39
C LYS A 384 13.16 35.50 57.62
N ALA A 385 14.26 36.25 57.58
CA ALA A 385 15.12 36.48 58.73
C ALA A 385 14.44 37.42 59.75
N SER A 386 14.43 37.02 61.03
CA SER A 386 14.06 37.84 62.19
C SER A 386 15.23 37.87 63.19
N PRO A 387 15.38 38.93 64.01
CA PRO A 387 16.69 39.38 64.51
C PRO A 387 17.12 38.74 65.84
N VAL A 388 18.45 38.62 66.00
CA VAL A 388 19.15 38.04 67.15
C VAL A 388 19.17 39.01 68.35
N SER A 389 18.75 38.55 69.52
CA SER A 389 18.88 39.27 70.80
C SER A 389 20.20 38.92 71.51
N THR A 390 20.99 39.95 71.83
CA THR A 390 22.24 39.86 72.60
C THR A 390 21.96 39.67 74.09
N LYS A 391 22.53 38.65 74.74
CA LYS A 391 22.68 38.61 76.21
C LYS A 391 24.13 38.32 76.61
N LYS A 392 24.74 39.39 77.12
CA LYS A 392 26.01 39.48 77.83
C LYS A 392 25.92 38.66 79.13
N ASN A 393 26.90 37.80 79.43
CA ASN A 393 27.34 37.69 80.83
C ASN A 393 28.79 37.21 80.97
N THR A 394 29.52 38.04 81.70
CA THR A 394 30.87 37.92 82.24
C THR A 394 31.04 36.74 83.19
N ARG A 395 32.17 36.05 83.13
CA ARG A 395 32.82 35.45 84.30
C ARG A 395 34.34 35.50 84.15
N LYS A 396 34.98 35.90 85.23
CA LYS A 396 36.36 36.39 85.38
C LYS A 396 37.25 35.30 85.96
N ASP A 397 38.56 35.49 85.79
CA ASP A 397 39.69 34.88 86.53
C ASP A 397 39.92 33.37 86.24
N LYS A 398 41.09 32.88 85.82
CA LYS A 398 42.49 33.25 86.09
C LYS A 398 43.37 32.89 84.91
#